data_AF-A0A8H6X3T1-F1
#
_entry.id   AF-A0A8H6X3T1-F1
#
_cell.length_a   1.000
_cell.length_b   1.000
_cell.length_c   1.000
_cell.angle_alpha   90.00
_cell.angle_beta   90.00
_cell.angle_gamma   90.00
#
_symmetry.space_group_name_H-M   'P 1'
#
loop_
_entity.id
_entity.type
_entity.pdbx_description
1 polymer ?
#
loop_
_entity_poly.entity_id
_entity_poly.type
_entity_poly.pdbx_seq_one_letter_code
_entity_poly.pdbx_strand_id
1 'polypeptide(L)'
;MDQAIDLRSKCPHFRILVVGRANAGKTTLLKKVCNSVEDPEIFSPNGKKLDLAVVEGTAQRGEHNIENQLIFKSNRQFIFHDSRGFESGSASEIQKVKDFIAARSATSQLSDQLHAIWYCMPTDNSRPLLAADEQFFNISGAGKGTSNLFSTTGNYSNHSVTVPVIAIFTKFDGLIDQTYGELRDRGKSIPDAKNAAPERAQEILTSNFIGPLSMTKFRPSDFVRMDDMRMKETNCIDLINKTANALTDDTLRLLFVSVQQNNIDLCISNAVRLLWNSNSEDVERVVSGGISWFPHAWVPQICCF
;
A
#
# COMPACT_ATOMS: atom_id res chain seq x y z
N MET A 1 -5.56 3.54 26.82
CA MET A 1 -6.62 2.64 26.31
C MET A 1 -7.77 3.41 25.65
N ASP A 2 -8.35 4.41 26.32
CA ASP A 2 -9.53 5.16 25.83
C ASP A 2 -9.35 5.84 24.47
N GLN A 3 -8.17 6.42 24.18
CA GLN A 3 -7.90 7.02 22.87
C GLN A 3 -7.94 6.02 21.72
N ALA A 4 -7.46 4.80 21.91
CA ALA A 4 -7.47 3.77 20.86
C ALA A 4 -8.90 3.28 20.56
N ILE A 5 -9.71 3.17 21.62
CA ILE A 5 -11.11 2.75 21.55
C ILE A 5 -11.97 3.86 20.92
N ASP A 6 -11.77 5.11 21.34
CA ASP A 6 -12.44 6.30 20.77
C ASP A 6 -12.02 6.55 19.31
N LEU A 7 -10.76 6.30 18.97
CA LEU A 7 -10.32 6.37 17.58
C LEU A 7 -11.00 5.31 16.73
N ARG A 8 -11.09 4.06 17.20
CA ARG A 8 -11.76 2.98 16.48
C ARG A 8 -13.25 3.20 16.32
N SER A 9 -13.91 3.80 17.30
CA SER A 9 -15.33 4.14 17.20
C SER A 9 -15.57 5.22 16.13
N LYS A 10 -14.63 6.16 15.97
CA LYS A 10 -14.69 7.25 14.98
C LYS A 10 -14.17 6.85 13.59
N CYS A 11 -13.19 5.95 13.53
CA CYS A 11 -12.58 5.45 12.31
C CYS A 11 -12.40 3.92 12.40
N PRO A 12 -13.41 3.14 11.97
CA PRO A 12 -13.37 1.69 12.11
C PRO A 12 -12.47 0.99 11.08
N HIS A 13 -12.10 1.68 10.00
CA HIS A 13 -11.40 1.08 8.85
C HIS A 13 -10.12 1.81 8.52
N PHE A 14 -9.11 1.08 8.06
CA PHE A 14 -7.93 1.67 7.45
C PHE A 14 -8.04 1.68 5.92
N ARG A 15 -8.03 2.87 5.30
CA ARG A 15 -8.17 3.04 3.85
C ARG A 15 -6.84 3.10 3.13
N ILE A 16 -6.67 2.23 2.14
CA ILE A 16 -5.48 2.18 1.29
C ILE A 16 -5.89 2.32 -0.17
N LEU A 17 -5.24 3.25 -0.87
CA LEU A 17 -5.31 3.29 -2.32
C LEU A 17 -4.18 2.44 -2.90
N VAL A 18 -4.52 1.43 -3.70
CA VAL A 18 -3.56 0.63 -4.47
C VAL A 18 -3.50 1.16 -5.89
N VAL A 19 -2.34 1.68 -6.24
CA VAL A 19 -2.03 2.26 -7.54
C VAL A 19 -1.10 1.34 -8.30
N GLY A 20 -1.23 1.29 -9.63
CA GLY A 20 -0.25 0.62 -10.47
C GLY A 20 -0.84 0.24 -11.81
N ARG A 21 0.05 -0.15 -12.72
CA ARG A 21 -0.32 -0.50 -14.10
C ARG A 21 -1.24 -1.72 -14.20
N ALA A 22 -1.79 -1.94 -15.38
CA ALA A 22 -2.46 -3.21 -15.68
C ALA A 22 -1.47 -4.36 -15.46
N ASN A 23 -1.96 -5.45 -14.85
CA ASN A 23 -1.13 -6.60 -14.49
C ASN A 23 0.07 -6.27 -13.56
N ALA A 24 0.02 -5.19 -12.77
CA ALA A 24 1.05 -4.87 -11.77
C ALA A 24 1.04 -5.77 -10.51
N GLY A 25 0.13 -6.74 -10.43
CA GLY A 25 0.00 -7.62 -9.25
C GLY A 25 -0.81 -7.04 -8.08
N LYS A 26 -1.60 -5.96 -8.30
CA LYS A 26 -2.43 -5.30 -7.26
C LYS A 26 -3.37 -6.28 -6.53
N THR A 27 -4.20 -7.02 -7.26
CA THR A 27 -5.14 -7.98 -6.66
C THR A 27 -4.41 -9.10 -5.92
N THR A 28 -3.30 -9.60 -6.46
CA THR A 28 -2.47 -10.61 -5.80
C THR A 28 -1.88 -10.07 -4.50
N LEU A 29 -1.40 -8.83 -4.49
CA LEU A 29 -0.89 -8.16 -3.29
C LEU A 29 -1.98 -8.08 -2.22
N LEU A 30 -3.18 -7.63 -2.58
CA LEU A 30 -4.30 -7.52 -1.65
C LEU A 30 -4.69 -8.86 -1.04
N LYS A 31 -4.79 -9.90 -1.87
CA LYS A 31 -5.03 -11.28 -1.41
C LYS A 31 -3.97 -11.74 -0.41
N LYS A 32 -2.69 -11.43 -0.66
CA LYS A 32 -1.59 -11.78 0.24
C LYS A 32 -1.64 -11.03 1.57
N VAL A 33 -1.85 -9.72 1.53
CA VAL A 33 -1.98 -8.86 2.73
C VAL A 33 -3.15 -9.32 3.59
N CYS A 34 -4.27 -9.69 2.98
CA CYS A 34 -5.46 -10.12 3.68
C CYS A 34 -5.47 -11.62 4.00
N ASN A 35 -4.40 -12.37 3.70
CA ASN A 35 -4.36 -13.83 3.81
C ASN A 35 -5.61 -14.52 3.22
N SER A 36 -6.05 -14.05 2.04
CA SER A 36 -7.24 -14.51 1.35
C SER A 36 -6.90 -15.20 0.04
N VAL A 37 -7.68 -16.21 -0.32
CA VAL A 37 -7.73 -16.77 -1.68
C VAL A 37 -8.96 -16.29 -2.45
N GLU A 38 -10.00 -15.84 -1.72
CA GLU A 38 -11.24 -15.27 -2.27
C GLU A 38 -11.02 -13.84 -2.76
N ASP A 39 -11.83 -13.43 -3.74
CA ASP A 39 -11.93 -12.04 -4.18
C ASP A 39 -12.65 -11.17 -3.13
N PRO A 40 -12.34 -9.86 -3.07
CA PRO A 40 -12.98 -8.97 -2.13
C PRO A 40 -14.47 -8.77 -2.47
N GLU A 41 -15.26 -8.50 -1.45
CA GLU A 41 -16.60 -7.94 -1.64
C GLU A 41 -16.46 -6.48 -2.08
N ILE A 42 -17.22 -6.09 -3.11
CA ILE A 42 -17.15 -4.75 -3.69
C ILE A 42 -18.38 -3.97 -3.22
N PHE A 43 -18.15 -2.80 -2.64
CA PHE A 43 -19.20 -1.89 -2.23
C PHE A 43 -19.11 -0.59 -3.01
N SER A 44 -20.24 -0.05 -3.40
CA SER A 44 -20.34 1.30 -3.94
C SER A 44 -19.87 2.34 -2.91
N PRO A 45 -19.62 3.60 -3.33
CA PRO A 45 -19.24 4.67 -2.40
C PRO A 45 -20.29 4.89 -1.30
N ASN A 46 -21.55 4.58 -1.60
CA ASN A 46 -22.68 4.71 -0.68
C ASN A 46 -22.88 3.47 0.22
N GLY A 47 -21.94 2.51 0.23
CA GLY A 47 -22.01 1.31 1.08
C GLY A 47 -22.92 0.19 0.57
N LYS A 48 -23.53 0.34 -0.61
CA LYS A 48 -24.32 -0.75 -1.22
C LYS A 48 -23.38 -1.81 -1.82
N LYS A 49 -23.54 -3.08 -1.43
CA LYS A 49 -22.83 -4.21 -2.03
C LYS A 49 -23.17 -4.33 -3.52
N LEU A 50 -22.14 -4.46 -4.35
CA LEU A 50 -22.24 -4.61 -5.79
C LEU A 50 -22.12 -6.10 -6.16
N ASP A 51 -22.84 -6.50 -7.20
CA ASP A 51 -22.73 -7.82 -7.78
C ASP A 51 -21.46 -7.89 -8.65
N LEU A 52 -20.63 -8.92 -8.41
CA LEU A 52 -19.40 -9.15 -9.15
C LEU A 52 -19.64 -9.27 -10.66
N ALA A 53 -20.76 -9.90 -11.07
CA ALA A 53 -21.08 -10.04 -12.49
C ALA A 53 -21.32 -8.67 -13.16
N VAL A 54 -21.90 -7.72 -12.42
CA VAL A 54 -22.10 -6.35 -12.90
C VAL A 54 -20.76 -5.61 -12.95
N VAL A 55 -19.91 -5.78 -11.93
CA VAL A 55 -18.59 -5.13 -11.88
C VAL A 55 -17.65 -5.66 -12.96
N GLU A 56 -17.67 -6.95 -13.26
CA GLU A 56 -16.89 -7.56 -14.34
C GLU A 56 -17.40 -7.10 -15.71
N GLY A 57 -18.72 -7.05 -15.89
CA GLY A 57 -19.34 -6.55 -17.11
C GLY A 57 -19.03 -5.07 -17.37
N THR A 58 -19.00 -4.23 -16.33
CA THR A 58 -18.57 -2.82 -16.44
C THR A 58 -17.06 -2.70 -16.57
N ALA A 59 -16.29 -3.63 -15.99
CA ALA A 59 -14.84 -3.68 -16.16
C ALA A 59 -14.39 -3.96 -17.58
N GLN A 60 -15.03 -4.93 -18.23
CA GLN A 60 -14.83 -5.21 -19.66
C GLN A 60 -15.23 -4.02 -20.55
N ARG A 61 -16.11 -3.15 -20.06
CA ARG A 61 -16.54 -1.90 -20.75
C ARG A 61 -15.71 -0.67 -20.38
N GLY A 62 -14.67 -0.80 -19.56
CA GLY A 62 -13.83 0.32 -19.13
C GLY A 62 -14.42 1.21 -18.01
N GLU A 63 -15.58 0.86 -17.46
CA GLU A 63 -16.29 1.60 -16.41
C GLU A 63 -15.79 1.17 -15.02
N HIS A 64 -14.56 1.54 -14.64
CA HIS A 64 -14.12 1.38 -13.24
C HIS A 64 -14.54 2.56 -12.43
N ASN A 65 -14.89 2.28 -11.18
CA ASN A 65 -14.97 3.32 -10.20
C ASN A 65 -13.94 3.09 -9.09
N ILE A 66 -12.92 3.94 -9.04
CA ILE A 66 -11.90 3.98 -7.97
C ILE A 66 -12.53 4.25 -6.58
N GLU A 67 -13.71 4.85 -6.55
CA GLU A 67 -14.47 5.10 -5.32
C GLU A 67 -15.10 3.82 -4.75
N ASN A 68 -15.19 2.74 -5.52
CA ASN A 68 -15.66 1.47 -5.00
C ASN A 68 -14.70 0.94 -3.93
N GLN A 69 -15.28 0.36 -2.89
CA GLN A 69 -14.60 -0.12 -1.71
C GLN A 69 -14.44 -1.64 -1.84
N LEU A 70 -13.20 -2.11 -1.81
CA LEU A 70 -12.85 -3.53 -1.81
C LEU A 70 -12.59 -3.97 -0.37
N ILE A 71 -13.38 -4.92 0.12
CA ILE A 71 -13.32 -5.41 1.50
C ILE A 71 -13.17 -6.94 1.49
N PHE A 72 -12.11 -7.45 2.09
CA PHE A 72 -11.89 -8.89 2.22
C PHE A 72 -12.59 -9.42 3.47
N LYS A 73 -13.27 -10.57 3.36
CA LYS A 73 -13.90 -11.21 4.53
C LYS A 73 -12.90 -11.59 5.61
N SER A 74 -11.70 -12.01 5.20
CA SER A 74 -10.60 -12.38 6.08
C SER A 74 -9.97 -11.18 6.79
N ASN A 75 -10.21 -9.96 6.32
CA ASN A 75 -9.72 -8.73 6.94
C ASN A 75 -10.66 -7.54 6.65
N ARG A 76 -11.80 -7.52 7.34
CA ARG A 76 -12.86 -6.50 7.19
C ARG A 76 -12.42 -5.08 7.58
N GLN A 77 -11.33 -4.97 8.33
CA GLN A 77 -10.86 -3.70 8.86
C GLN A 77 -10.08 -2.86 7.85
N PHE A 78 -9.73 -3.44 6.69
CA PHE A 78 -9.23 -2.68 5.55
C PHE A 78 -10.33 -2.36 4.56
N ILE A 79 -10.24 -1.15 4.02
CA ILE A 79 -10.92 -0.79 2.79
C ILE A 79 -9.85 -0.45 1.76
N PHE A 80 -9.84 -1.19 0.66
CA PHE A 80 -8.96 -0.91 -0.45
C PHE A 80 -9.70 -0.20 -1.57
N HIS A 81 -9.04 0.77 -2.18
CA HIS A 81 -9.44 1.40 -3.42
C HIS A 81 -8.42 0.99 -4.49
N ASP A 82 -8.90 0.52 -5.65
CA ASP A 82 -8.02 0.11 -6.75
C ASP A 82 -8.06 1.19 -7.84
N SER A 83 -6.89 1.69 -8.28
CA SER A 83 -6.81 2.68 -9.37
C SER A 83 -7.25 2.15 -10.72
N ARG A 84 -7.49 0.83 -10.84
CA ARG A 84 -7.36 0.07 -12.07
C ARG A 84 -5.98 0.22 -12.70
N GLY A 85 -5.68 -0.67 -13.63
CA GLY A 85 -4.40 -0.67 -14.31
C GLY A 85 -4.28 0.47 -15.31
N PHE A 86 -3.30 1.36 -15.15
CA PHE A 86 -2.99 2.29 -16.24
C PHE A 86 -2.52 1.52 -17.47
N GLU A 87 -3.24 1.63 -18.58
CA GLU A 87 -2.76 1.19 -19.89
C GLU A 87 -1.88 2.28 -20.47
N SER A 88 -0.72 1.88 -21.00
CA SER A 88 0.41 2.74 -21.38
C SER A 88 0.01 4.10 -21.98
N GLY A 89 -0.04 5.14 -21.14
CA GLY A 89 -0.19 6.54 -21.59
C GLY A 89 -1.57 7.19 -21.41
N SER A 90 -2.54 6.55 -20.74
CA SER A 90 -3.82 7.22 -20.46
C SER A 90 -3.64 8.30 -19.36
N ALA A 91 -3.40 9.54 -19.78
CA ALA A 91 -3.35 10.69 -18.89
C ALA A 91 -4.65 10.84 -18.07
N SER A 92 -5.77 10.34 -18.60
CA SER A 92 -7.08 10.36 -17.97
C SER A 92 -7.17 9.45 -16.74
N GLU A 93 -6.55 8.28 -16.73
CA GLU A 93 -6.58 7.40 -15.54
C GLU A 93 -5.70 7.94 -14.41
N ILE A 94 -4.55 8.52 -14.73
CA ILE A 94 -3.69 9.18 -13.73
C ILE A 94 -4.42 10.40 -13.16
N GLN A 95 -5.16 11.15 -13.99
CA GLN A 95 -5.97 12.25 -13.51
C GLN A 95 -7.08 11.78 -12.56
N LYS A 96 -7.78 10.68 -12.88
CA LYS A 96 -8.76 10.07 -11.95
C LYS A 96 -8.15 9.71 -10.60
N VAL A 97 -6.93 9.18 -10.59
CA VAL A 97 -6.21 8.89 -9.34
C VAL A 97 -5.88 10.17 -8.57
N LYS A 98 -5.41 11.21 -9.25
CA LYS A 98 -5.14 12.52 -8.64
C LYS A 98 -6.40 13.14 -8.05
N ASP A 99 -7.51 13.12 -8.80
CA ASP A 99 -8.80 13.65 -8.37
C ASP A 99 -9.33 12.89 -7.15
N PHE A 100 -9.22 11.56 -7.15
CA PHE A 100 -9.59 10.71 -6.02
C PHE A 100 -8.77 11.03 -4.76
N ILE A 101 -7.44 11.13 -4.88
CA ILE A 101 -6.57 11.49 -3.75
C ILE A 101 -6.95 12.88 -3.21
N ALA A 102 -7.11 13.86 -4.10
CA ALA A 102 -7.48 15.22 -3.70
C ALA A 102 -8.84 15.28 -2.99
N ALA A 103 -9.85 14.57 -3.52
CA ALA A 103 -11.17 14.48 -2.91
C ALA A 103 -11.10 13.85 -1.51
N ARG A 104 -10.33 12.77 -1.35
CA ARG A 104 -10.13 12.07 -0.07
C ARG A 104 -9.36 12.90 0.94
N SER A 105 -8.41 13.72 0.50
CA SER A 105 -7.66 14.62 1.40
C SER A 105 -8.46 15.86 1.80
N ALA A 106 -9.47 16.25 1.02
CA ALA A 106 -10.34 17.39 1.33
C ALA A 106 -11.46 17.06 2.34
N THR A 107 -11.69 15.79 2.67
CA THR A 107 -12.72 15.40 3.65
C THR A 107 -12.28 15.73 5.07
N SER A 108 -13.22 16.14 5.93
CA SER A 108 -12.95 16.40 7.36
C SER A 108 -13.07 15.15 8.23
N GLN A 109 -13.77 14.12 7.74
CA GLN A 109 -13.98 12.87 8.47
C GLN A 109 -12.83 11.91 8.23
N LEU A 110 -12.16 11.51 9.30
CA LEU A 110 -11.07 10.54 9.26
C LEU A 110 -11.48 9.23 8.56
N SER A 111 -12.69 8.75 8.82
CA SER A 111 -13.24 7.54 8.21
C SER A 111 -13.37 7.59 6.68
N ASP A 112 -13.29 8.77 6.07
CA ASP A 112 -13.39 8.96 4.63
C ASP A 112 -12.05 9.32 3.96
N GLN A 113 -11.01 9.63 4.75
CA GLN A 113 -9.69 9.98 4.25
C GLN A 113 -8.89 8.74 3.80
N LEU A 114 -7.91 8.95 2.92
CA LEU A 114 -6.90 7.93 2.65
C LEU A 114 -5.85 7.93 3.75
N HIS A 115 -5.40 6.75 4.18
CA HIS A 115 -4.38 6.62 5.21
C HIS A 115 -3.03 6.16 4.67
N ALA A 116 -3.00 5.46 3.53
CA ALA A 116 -1.78 5.11 2.82
C ALA A 116 -2.04 4.93 1.32
N ILE A 117 -0.97 5.06 0.52
CA ILE A 117 -0.95 4.71 -0.90
C ILE A 117 0.09 3.62 -1.12
N TRP A 118 -0.31 2.53 -1.77
CA TRP A 118 0.56 1.44 -2.20
C TRP A 118 0.71 1.47 -3.71
N TYR A 119 1.92 1.74 -4.20
CA TYR A 119 2.20 1.89 -5.62
C TYR A 119 2.93 0.67 -6.17
N CYS A 120 2.21 -0.21 -6.87
CA CYS A 120 2.75 -1.44 -7.45
C CYS A 120 3.47 -1.19 -8.78
N MET A 121 4.77 -1.50 -8.81
CA MET A 121 5.66 -1.41 -9.95
C MET A 121 6.16 -2.80 -10.36
N PRO A 122 5.61 -3.40 -11.43
CA PRO A 122 6.09 -4.68 -11.92
C PRO A 122 7.47 -4.53 -12.55
N THR A 123 8.40 -5.38 -12.12
CA THR A 123 9.82 -5.35 -12.52
C THR A 123 10.14 -6.26 -13.72
N ASP A 124 9.18 -7.06 -14.17
CA ASP A 124 9.25 -7.94 -15.33
C ASP A 124 9.14 -7.21 -16.68
N ASN A 125 9.23 -5.88 -16.69
CA ASN A 125 9.13 -5.07 -17.90
C ASN A 125 10.51 -4.56 -18.33
N SER A 126 10.76 -4.57 -19.64
CA SER A 126 12.00 -4.04 -20.22
C SER A 126 12.20 -2.54 -20.03
N ARG A 127 11.14 -1.80 -19.65
CA ARG A 127 11.20 -0.37 -19.31
C ARG A 127 10.78 -0.14 -17.84
N PRO A 128 11.72 0.20 -16.94
CA PRO A 128 11.52 0.33 -15.49
C PRO A 128 10.50 1.40 -15.06
N LEU A 129 10.53 2.56 -15.70
CA LEU A 129 9.70 3.72 -15.37
C LEU A 129 9.04 4.20 -16.65
N LEU A 130 7.70 4.20 -16.66
CA LEU A 130 6.90 4.70 -17.77
C LEU A 130 6.39 6.12 -17.50
N ALA A 131 5.81 6.72 -18.53
CA ALA A 131 5.15 8.02 -18.45
C ALA A 131 4.15 8.13 -17.27
N ALA A 132 3.48 7.03 -16.90
CA ALA A 132 2.57 7.04 -15.76
C ALA A 132 3.28 7.18 -14.41
N ASP A 133 4.40 6.47 -14.25
CA ASP A 133 5.25 6.57 -13.07
C ASP A 133 5.89 7.96 -13.02
N GLU A 134 6.34 8.49 -14.17
CA GLU A 134 6.89 9.83 -14.28
C GLU A 134 5.88 10.92 -13.88
N GLN A 135 4.63 10.81 -14.32
CA GLN A 135 3.58 11.78 -14.00
C GLN A 135 3.10 11.68 -12.54
N PHE A 136 3.18 10.50 -11.93
CA PHE A 136 2.81 10.31 -10.53
C PHE A 136 3.91 10.83 -9.59
N PHE A 137 5.17 10.42 -9.82
CA PHE A 137 6.30 10.78 -8.97
C PHE A 137 6.98 12.11 -9.37
N ASN A 138 6.63 12.69 -10.52
CA ASN A 138 7.27 13.88 -11.10
C ASN A 138 8.78 13.65 -11.34
N ILE A 139 9.08 12.59 -12.10
CA ILE A 139 10.45 12.13 -12.42
C ILE A 139 11.12 13.07 -13.42
N SER A 140 10.35 13.67 -14.32
CA SER A 140 10.81 14.67 -15.29
C SER A 140 10.17 16.02 -14.97
N GLY A 141 10.97 17.07 -14.76
CA GLY A 141 10.48 18.46 -14.58
C GLY A 141 9.78 19.06 -15.81
N ALA A 142 9.20 18.23 -16.69
CA ALA A 142 8.68 18.57 -18.01
C ALA A 142 7.17 18.89 -18.00
N GLY A 143 6.67 19.47 -16.91
CA GLY A 143 5.33 20.02 -16.82
C GLY A 143 5.36 21.48 -16.37
N LYS A 144 5.72 22.40 -17.26
CA LYS A 144 5.35 23.80 -17.09
C LYS A 144 3.81 23.87 -17.15
N GLY A 145 3.12 23.84 -16.01
CA GLY A 145 1.70 24.21 -15.98
C GLY A 145 0.72 23.44 -15.10
N THR A 146 1.12 22.49 -14.25
CA THR A 146 0.20 21.95 -13.22
C THR A 146 0.77 22.12 -11.83
N SER A 147 0.67 23.34 -11.34
CA SER A 147 0.60 23.64 -9.92
C SER A 147 -0.72 23.13 -9.34
N ASN A 148 -0.93 21.81 -9.26
CA ASN A 148 -2.00 21.23 -8.45
C ASN A 148 -1.38 20.17 -7.55
N LEU A 149 -0.94 20.71 -6.41
CA LEU A 149 -0.53 20.07 -5.18
C LEU A 149 -1.05 18.62 -5.03
N PHE A 150 -0.15 17.66 -4.89
CA PHE A 150 -0.42 16.50 -4.04
C PHE A 150 -0.62 17.06 -2.63
N SER A 151 -1.83 17.52 -2.33
CA SER A 151 -2.27 17.69 -0.96
C SER A 151 -2.61 16.30 -0.49
N THR A 152 -1.58 15.48 -0.23
CA THR A 152 -1.74 14.31 0.64
C THR A 152 -1.85 14.74 2.10
N THR A 153 -2.02 16.03 2.36
CA THR A 153 -2.27 16.60 3.66
C THR A 153 -3.75 16.43 4.02
N GLY A 154 -4.04 15.47 4.89
CA GLY A 154 -5.30 15.43 5.61
C GLY A 154 -5.22 16.35 6.83
N ASN A 155 -6.35 16.93 7.23
CA ASN A 155 -6.45 17.65 8.49
C ASN A 155 -6.69 16.63 9.61
N TYR A 156 -5.64 16.32 10.36
CA TYR A 156 -5.70 15.49 11.56
C TYR A 156 -5.40 16.38 12.76
N SER A 157 -6.28 16.45 13.75
CA SER A 157 -5.95 17.04 15.07
C SER A 157 -5.19 18.40 14.99
N ASN A 158 -5.73 19.36 14.23
CA ASN A 158 -5.15 20.70 13.98
C ASN A 158 -3.79 20.73 13.26
N HIS A 159 -3.35 19.61 12.66
CA HIS A 159 -2.10 19.47 11.90
C HIS A 159 -2.31 18.78 10.55
N SER A 160 -1.47 19.13 9.61
CA SER A 160 -1.49 18.67 8.22
C SER A 160 -0.68 17.38 8.10
N VAL A 161 -1.33 16.22 7.88
CA VAL A 161 -0.64 14.90 7.82
C VAL A 161 -0.53 14.41 6.39
N THR A 162 0.70 14.16 5.94
CA THR A 162 1.03 13.61 4.62
C THR A 162 0.69 12.11 4.55
N VAL A 163 -0.20 11.71 3.64
CA VAL A 163 -0.45 10.30 3.31
C VAL A 163 0.83 9.67 2.73
N PRO A 164 1.39 8.62 3.35
CA PRO A 164 2.61 7.98 2.88
C PRO A 164 2.37 7.20 1.59
N VAL A 165 3.37 7.22 0.71
CA VAL A 165 3.40 6.40 -0.52
C VAL A 165 4.46 5.33 -0.37
N ILE A 166 4.08 4.06 -0.42
CA ILE A 166 5.02 2.94 -0.42
C ILE A 166 5.14 2.42 -1.85
N ALA A 167 6.35 2.45 -2.41
CA ALA A 167 6.63 1.86 -3.72
C ALA A 167 6.88 0.35 -3.55
N ILE A 168 6.11 -0.46 -4.27
CA ILE A 168 6.10 -1.92 -4.13
C ILE A 168 6.54 -2.54 -5.45
N PHE A 169 7.71 -3.15 -5.45
CA PHE A 169 8.24 -3.85 -6.61
C PHE A 169 7.67 -5.25 -6.67
N THR A 170 6.86 -5.52 -7.68
CA THR A 170 6.26 -6.83 -7.91
C THR A 170 6.96 -7.58 -9.03
N LYS A 171 6.71 -8.89 -9.09
CA LYS A 171 7.21 -9.78 -10.16
C LYS A 171 8.74 -9.79 -10.29
N PHE A 172 9.43 -9.75 -9.16
CA PHE A 172 10.90 -9.77 -9.13
C PHE A 172 11.48 -11.08 -9.69
N ASP A 173 10.73 -12.19 -9.59
CA ASP A 173 11.00 -13.46 -10.27
C ASP A 173 11.17 -13.25 -11.80
N GLY A 174 10.31 -12.44 -12.42
CA GLY A 174 10.44 -12.10 -13.83
C GLY A 174 11.70 -11.31 -14.17
N LEU A 175 12.17 -10.43 -13.27
CA LEU A 175 13.44 -9.72 -13.47
C LEU A 175 14.65 -10.65 -13.33
N ILE A 176 14.59 -11.64 -12.42
CA ILE A 176 15.59 -12.70 -12.30
C ILE A 176 15.64 -13.52 -13.60
N ASP A 177 14.49 -13.92 -14.14
CA ASP A 177 14.41 -14.69 -15.39
C ASP A 177 14.98 -13.92 -16.59
N GLN A 178 14.68 -12.62 -16.70
CA GLN A 178 15.26 -11.74 -17.73
C GLN A 178 16.78 -11.65 -17.61
N THR A 179 17.26 -11.43 -16.38
CA THR A 179 18.68 -11.33 -16.09
C THR A 179 19.40 -12.65 -16.38
N TYR A 180 18.79 -13.78 -16.04
CA TYR A 180 19.29 -15.10 -16.39
C TYR A 180 19.43 -15.26 -17.91
N GLY A 181 18.39 -14.87 -18.68
CA GLY A 181 18.43 -14.87 -20.14
C GLY A 181 19.57 -14.02 -20.70
N GLU A 182 19.73 -12.78 -20.24
CA GLU A 182 20.82 -11.90 -20.66
C GLU A 182 22.21 -12.48 -20.37
N LEU A 183 22.39 -13.12 -19.21
CA LEU A 183 23.65 -13.77 -18.84
C LEU A 183 23.95 -14.98 -19.73
N ARG A 184 22.92 -15.74 -20.11
CA ARG A 184 23.03 -16.86 -21.05
C ARG A 184 23.41 -16.39 -22.46
N ASP A 185 22.78 -15.30 -22.93
CA ASP A 185 23.08 -14.70 -24.23
C ASP A 185 24.51 -14.15 -24.30
N ARG A 186 25.07 -13.72 -23.16
CA ARG A 186 26.48 -13.32 -23.00
C ARG A 186 27.45 -14.51 -22.84
N GLY A 187 26.97 -15.74 -22.96
CA GLY A 187 27.79 -16.95 -22.94
C GLY A 187 28.11 -17.53 -21.56
N LYS A 188 27.50 -17.03 -20.46
CA LYS A 188 27.68 -17.68 -19.14
C LYS A 188 27.09 -19.08 -19.15
N SER A 189 27.73 -20.02 -18.46
CA SER A 189 27.21 -21.37 -18.26
C SER A 189 25.86 -21.35 -17.51
N ILE A 190 25.06 -22.42 -17.60
CA ILE A 190 23.78 -22.50 -16.87
C ILE A 190 23.96 -22.30 -15.36
N PRO A 191 24.92 -22.98 -14.68
CA PRO A 191 25.19 -22.76 -13.26
C PRO A 191 25.60 -21.32 -12.94
N ASP A 192 26.51 -20.74 -13.71
CA ASP A 192 27.01 -19.38 -13.44
C ASP A 192 25.93 -18.32 -13.65
N ALA A 193 25.11 -18.47 -14.69
CA ALA A 193 23.99 -17.59 -14.96
C ALA A 193 22.94 -17.69 -13.85
N LYS A 194 22.60 -18.90 -13.41
CA LYS A 194 21.62 -19.12 -12.33
C LYS A 194 22.09 -18.52 -11.00
N ASN A 195 23.37 -18.66 -10.68
CA ASN A 195 23.93 -18.11 -9.44
C ASN A 195 24.05 -16.57 -9.47
N ALA A 196 24.37 -15.98 -10.62
CA ALA A 196 24.58 -14.53 -10.74
C ALA A 196 23.28 -13.73 -11.02
N ALA A 197 22.22 -14.36 -11.51
CA ALA A 197 20.99 -13.66 -11.91
C ALA A 197 20.31 -12.89 -10.75
N PRO A 198 20.16 -13.45 -9.53
CA PRO A 198 19.49 -12.74 -8.43
C PRO A 198 20.22 -11.46 -8.00
N GLU A 199 21.55 -11.50 -7.89
CA GLU A 199 22.37 -10.35 -7.53
C GLU A 199 22.26 -9.26 -8.60
N ARG A 200 22.40 -9.65 -9.87
CA ARG A 200 22.29 -8.73 -11.00
C ARG A 200 20.87 -8.14 -11.13
N ALA A 201 19.82 -8.90 -10.83
CA ALA A 201 18.45 -8.37 -10.76
C ALA A 201 18.30 -7.34 -9.64
N GLN A 202 18.93 -7.56 -8.48
CA GLN A 202 18.92 -6.60 -7.38
C GLN A 202 19.67 -5.30 -7.71
N GLU A 203 20.78 -5.38 -8.43
CA GLU A 203 21.48 -4.20 -8.96
C GLU A 203 20.56 -3.39 -9.88
N ILE A 204 19.90 -4.05 -10.83
CA ILE A 204 18.97 -3.42 -11.78
C ILE A 204 17.81 -2.74 -11.05
N LEU A 205 17.22 -3.43 -10.06
CA LEU A 205 16.17 -2.87 -9.23
C LEU A 205 16.63 -1.56 -8.55
N THR A 206 17.83 -1.60 -7.98
CA THR A 206 18.41 -0.47 -7.25
C THR A 206 18.73 0.69 -8.19
N SER A 207 19.43 0.43 -9.31
CA SER A 207 19.89 1.47 -10.23
C SER A 207 18.77 2.06 -11.07
N ASN A 208 17.80 1.26 -11.49
CA ASN A 208 16.83 1.66 -12.50
C ASN A 208 15.45 2.03 -11.93
N PHE A 209 15.14 1.61 -10.70
CA PHE A 209 13.87 1.94 -10.05
C PHE A 209 14.09 2.77 -8.79
N ILE A 210 14.77 2.22 -7.78
CA ILE A 210 14.92 2.86 -6.46
C ILE A 210 15.68 4.19 -6.57
N GLY A 211 16.83 4.18 -7.25
CA GLY A 211 17.66 5.37 -7.44
C GLY A 211 16.89 6.55 -8.04
N PRO A 212 16.27 6.38 -9.23
CA PRO A 212 15.47 7.42 -9.85
C PRO A 212 14.31 7.90 -8.97
N LEU A 213 13.54 6.99 -8.37
CA LEU A 213 12.39 7.35 -7.51
C LEU A 213 12.81 8.14 -6.27
N SER A 214 13.99 7.84 -5.71
CA SER A 214 14.54 8.53 -4.54
C SER A 214 14.92 9.99 -4.83
N MET A 215 15.20 10.33 -6.09
CA MET A 215 15.55 11.68 -6.53
C MET A 215 14.35 12.53 -6.96
N THR A 216 13.14 11.96 -6.91
CA THR A 216 11.94 12.65 -7.37
C THR A 216 11.46 13.69 -6.37
N LYS A 217 10.72 14.69 -6.86
CA LYS A 217 10.07 15.69 -6.00
C LYS A 217 9.08 15.02 -5.03
N PHE A 218 8.39 13.97 -5.49
CA PHE A 218 7.41 13.22 -4.70
C PHE A 218 7.97 11.85 -4.35
N ARG A 219 9.11 11.81 -3.66
CA ARG A 219 9.74 10.54 -3.28
C ARG A 219 8.79 9.62 -2.50
N PRO A 220 8.78 8.30 -2.77
CA PRO A 220 8.15 7.33 -1.89
C PRO A 220 8.67 7.47 -0.45
N SER A 221 7.80 7.21 0.52
CA SER A 221 8.15 7.16 1.94
C SER A 221 9.02 5.93 2.25
N ASP A 222 8.81 4.83 1.53
CA ASP A 222 9.64 3.63 1.60
C ASP A 222 9.47 2.76 0.33
N PHE A 223 10.31 1.75 0.20
CA PHE A 223 10.38 0.78 -0.89
C PHE A 223 10.26 -0.65 -0.35
N VAL A 224 9.43 -1.46 -0.99
CA VAL A 224 9.23 -2.89 -0.67
C VAL A 224 9.49 -3.71 -1.93
N ARG A 225 10.23 -4.83 -1.80
CA ARG A 225 10.33 -5.84 -2.85
C ARG A 225 9.47 -7.03 -2.46
N MET A 226 8.57 -7.45 -3.35
CA MET A 226 7.74 -8.63 -3.14
C MET A 226 8.35 -9.82 -3.88
N ASP A 227 8.88 -10.77 -3.11
CA ASP A 227 9.43 -12.02 -3.64
C ASP A 227 8.33 -13.08 -3.77
N ASP A 228 8.40 -13.89 -4.83
CA ASP A 228 7.61 -15.12 -5.01
C ASP A 228 6.12 -14.97 -4.64
N MET A 229 5.42 -13.95 -5.15
CA MET A 229 4.01 -13.70 -4.83
C MET A 229 3.05 -14.86 -5.17
N ARG A 230 3.53 -15.86 -5.92
CA ARG A 230 2.80 -17.10 -6.25
C ARG A 230 2.85 -18.14 -5.12
N MET A 231 3.87 -18.13 -4.28
CA MET A 231 4.02 -19.07 -3.17
C MET A 231 3.04 -18.75 -2.05
N LYS A 232 2.42 -19.76 -1.44
CA LYS A 232 1.39 -19.55 -0.42
C LYS A 232 1.97 -18.88 0.83
N GLU A 233 3.21 -19.23 1.16
CA GLU A 233 3.97 -18.83 2.35
C GLU A 233 4.47 -17.38 2.31
N THR A 234 4.41 -16.72 1.15
CA THR A 234 4.85 -15.32 1.00
C THR A 234 4.05 -14.41 1.91
N ASN A 235 4.72 -13.90 2.95
CA ASN A 235 4.15 -12.97 3.90
C ASN A 235 4.40 -11.52 3.46
N CYS A 236 3.51 -10.62 3.87
CA CYS A 236 3.61 -9.19 3.56
C CYS A 236 4.21 -8.40 4.73
N ILE A 237 5.00 -9.04 5.60
CA ILE A 237 5.47 -8.42 6.85
C ILE A 237 6.28 -7.16 6.55
N ASP A 238 7.15 -7.18 5.55
CA ASP A 238 7.95 -6.01 5.17
C ASP A 238 7.06 -4.83 4.71
N LEU A 239 6.05 -5.09 3.88
CA LEU A 239 5.08 -4.07 3.47
C LEU A 239 4.33 -3.47 4.67
N ILE A 240 3.88 -4.31 5.59
CA ILE A 240 3.15 -3.86 6.78
C ILE A 240 4.09 -3.03 7.67
N ASN A 241 5.31 -3.49 7.93
CA ASN A 241 6.28 -2.77 8.76
C ASN A 241 6.67 -1.42 8.15
N LYS A 242 6.96 -1.38 6.85
CA LYS A 242 7.31 -0.14 6.13
C LYS A 242 6.14 0.83 6.07
N THR A 243 4.92 0.35 5.90
CA THR A 243 3.71 1.18 5.99
C THR A 243 3.57 1.77 7.39
N ALA A 244 3.68 0.95 8.44
CA ALA A 244 3.62 1.42 9.83
C ALA A 244 4.72 2.45 10.16
N ASN A 245 5.92 2.27 9.60
CA ASN A 245 7.05 3.18 9.77
C ASN A 245 6.90 4.51 9.04
N ALA A 246 6.22 4.51 7.89
CA ALA A 246 5.97 5.71 7.11
C ALA A 246 4.85 6.58 7.69
N LEU A 247 3.98 6.03 8.55
CA LEU A 247 2.97 6.80 9.28
C LEU A 247 3.64 7.62 10.39
N THR A 248 3.69 8.94 10.19
CA THR A 248 4.31 9.89 11.14
C THR A 248 3.37 10.28 12.29
N ASP A 249 2.07 10.11 12.10
CA ASP A 249 1.06 10.38 13.13
C ASP A 249 0.79 9.11 13.94
N ASP A 250 0.96 9.19 15.27
CA ASP A 250 0.81 8.05 16.17
C ASP A 250 -0.64 7.54 16.22
N THR A 251 -1.62 8.41 15.97
CA THR A 251 -3.04 8.03 15.92
C THR A 251 -3.30 7.14 14.69
N LEU A 252 -2.81 7.54 13.52
CA LEU A 252 -2.88 6.73 12.30
C LEU A 252 -2.08 5.44 12.40
N ARG A 253 -0.90 5.49 13.01
CA ARG A 253 -0.08 4.30 13.25
C ARG A 253 -0.81 3.32 14.16
N LEU A 254 -1.42 3.82 15.24
CA LEU A 254 -2.23 3.03 16.15
C LEU A 254 -3.44 2.42 15.42
N LEU A 255 -4.15 3.21 14.60
CA LEU A 255 -5.22 2.71 13.76
C LEU A 255 -4.73 1.57 12.86
N PHE A 256 -3.62 1.77 12.14
CA PHE A 256 -3.04 0.78 11.23
C PHE A 256 -2.65 -0.53 11.92
N VAL A 257 -1.90 -0.45 13.03
CA VAL A 257 -1.48 -1.65 13.78
C VAL A 257 -2.69 -2.35 14.36
N SER A 258 -3.67 -1.58 14.84
CA SER A 258 -4.87 -2.17 15.39
C SER A 258 -5.65 -2.97 14.34
N VAL A 259 -5.71 -2.54 13.08
CA VAL A 259 -6.44 -3.28 12.02
C VAL A 259 -5.69 -4.53 11.54
N GLN A 260 -4.46 -4.75 12.01
CA GLN A 260 -3.61 -5.90 11.70
C GLN A 260 -3.79 -7.03 12.73
N GLN A 261 -5.02 -7.36 13.15
CA GLN A 261 -5.32 -8.28 14.26
C GLN A 261 -4.61 -9.65 14.22
N ASN A 262 -4.17 -10.10 13.03
CA ASN A 262 -3.47 -11.37 12.84
C ASN A 262 -1.93 -11.27 12.91
N ASN A 263 -1.36 -10.08 13.16
CA ASN A 263 0.07 -9.84 13.21
C ASN A 263 0.52 -9.42 14.63
N ILE A 264 0.67 -10.42 15.50
CA ILE A 264 1.05 -10.24 16.91
C ILE A 264 2.45 -9.60 17.03
N ASP A 265 3.38 -9.94 16.15
CA ASP A 265 4.75 -9.40 16.16
C ASP A 265 4.78 -7.89 15.94
N LEU A 266 3.89 -7.38 15.09
CA LEU A 266 3.73 -5.93 14.88
C LEU A 266 3.17 -5.24 16.13
N CYS A 267 2.20 -5.88 16.81
CA CYS A 267 1.63 -5.37 18.06
C CYS A 267 2.72 -5.27 19.14
N ILE A 268 3.54 -6.32 19.29
CA ILE A 268 4.68 -6.36 20.22
C ILE A 268 5.68 -5.25 19.87
N SER A 269 6.10 -5.15 18.61
CA SER A 269 7.13 -4.20 18.18
C SER A 269 6.73 -2.75 18.47
N ASN A 270 5.47 -2.37 18.20
CA ASN A 270 5.00 -1.00 18.46
C ASN A 270 4.76 -0.74 19.95
N ALA A 271 4.27 -1.73 20.70
CA ALA A 271 4.17 -1.63 22.16
C ALA A 271 5.56 -1.40 22.78
N VAL A 272 6.55 -2.20 22.43
CA VAL A 272 7.95 -2.05 22.91
C VAL A 272 8.51 -0.69 22.54
N ARG A 273 8.32 -0.24 21.28
CA ARG A 273 8.81 1.07 20.82
C ARG A 273 8.19 2.23 21.60
N LEU A 274 6.89 2.19 21.86
CA LEU A 274 6.21 3.21 22.66
C LEU A 274 6.74 3.22 24.10
N LEU A 275 6.86 2.05 24.72
CA LEU A 275 7.36 1.91 26.09
C LEU A 275 8.80 2.42 26.21
N TRP A 276 9.66 2.02 25.27
CA TRP A 276 11.06 2.45 25.21
C TRP A 276 11.22 3.97 25.10
N ASN A 277 10.33 4.63 24.37
CA ASN A 277 10.37 6.08 24.18
C ASN A 277 9.64 6.87 25.28
N SER A 278 8.79 6.22 26.08
CA SER A 278 7.91 6.91 27.03
C SER A 278 8.60 7.41 28.30
N ASN A 279 9.75 6.84 28.68
CA ASN A 279 10.48 7.12 29.94
C ASN A 279 9.57 7.24 31.18
N SER A 280 8.41 6.57 31.17
CA SER A 280 7.39 6.74 32.20
C SER A 280 7.60 5.71 33.32
N GLU A 281 7.68 6.17 34.56
CA GLU A 281 7.72 5.30 35.76
C GLU A 281 6.32 4.87 36.24
N ASP A 282 5.26 5.41 35.61
CA ASP A 282 3.87 5.06 35.93
C ASP A 282 3.50 3.72 35.29
N VAL A 283 3.48 2.68 36.12
CA VAL A 283 3.17 1.30 35.73
C VAL A 283 1.81 1.19 35.05
N GLU A 284 0.80 1.92 35.50
CA GLU A 284 -0.55 1.85 34.93
C GLU A 284 -0.58 2.46 33.52
N ARG A 285 0.15 3.55 33.32
CA ARG A 285 0.29 4.20 32.01
C ARG A 285 1.12 3.36 31.04
N VAL A 286 2.19 2.74 31.51
CA VAL A 286 3.01 1.77 30.75
C VAL A 286 2.15 0.59 30.33
N VAL A 287 1.44 -0.04 31.26
CA VAL A 287 0.58 -1.20 30.97
C VAL A 287 -0.56 -0.82 30.02
N SER A 288 -1.25 0.29 30.24
CA SER A 288 -2.34 0.77 29.38
C SER A 288 -1.86 1.14 27.97
N GLY A 289 -0.68 1.77 27.87
CA GLY A 289 -0.05 2.11 26.59
C GLY A 289 0.41 0.87 25.82
N GLY A 290 1.06 -0.07 26.50
CA GLY A 290 1.50 -1.33 25.90
C GLY A 290 0.33 -2.20 25.46
N ILE A 291 -0.68 -2.36 26.32
CA ILE A 291 -1.89 -3.11 25.99
C ILE A 291 -2.50 -2.50 24.73
N SER A 292 -2.68 -1.18 24.62
CA SER A 292 -3.38 -0.50 23.47
C SER A 292 -2.93 -0.83 22.03
N TRP A 293 -1.86 -1.60 21.83
CA TRP A 293 -1.43 -2.14 20.53
C TRP A 293 -1.90 -3.57 20.17
N PHE A 294 -2.39 -4.35 21.13
CA PHE A 294 -3.06 -5.66 21.03
C PHE A 294 -4.61 -5.63 20.86
N PRO A 295 -5.16 -5.23 19.69
CA PRO A 295 -6.60 -5.02 19.46
C PRO A 295 -7.54 -6.15 19.94
N HIS A 296 -7.04 -7.39 20.00
CA HIS A 296 -7.72 -8.57 20.52
C HIS A 296 -8.01 -8.55 22.03
N ALA A 297 -7.34 -7.69 22.80
CA ALA A 297 -7.51 -7.59 24.25
C ALA A 297 -8.62 -6.61 24.68
N TRP A 298 -9.22 -5.82 23.76
CA TRP A 298 -10.31 -4.88 24.12
C TRP A 298 -11.39 -4.69 23.05
N VAL A 299 -11.25 -5.24 21.85
CA VAL A 299 -12.36 -5.24 20.89
C VAL A 299 -13.10 -6.56 21.03
N PRO A 300 -14.36 -6.55 21.54
CA PRO A 300 -15.25 -7.68 21.32
C PRO A 300 -15.25 -7.95 19.82
N GLN A 301 -15.29 -9.21 19.38
CA GLN A 301 -15.51 -9.49 17.95
C GLN A 301 -16.87 -8.89 17.55
N ILE A 302 -16.87 -7.63 17.13
CA ILE A 302 -18.05 -6.94 16.64
C ILE A 302 -18.26 -7.48 15.24
N CYS A 303 -19.03 -8.55 15.17
CA CYS A 303 -19.73 -8.98 13.98
C CYS A 303 -20.73 -7.88 13.62
N CYS A 304 -20.33 -6.86 12.87
CA CYS A 304 -21.26 -5.94 12.25
C CYS A 304 -21.01 -5.88 10.74
N PHE A 305 -22.12 -6.24 10.06
CA PHE A 305 -22.46 -6.43 8.65
C PHE A 305 -21.64 -5.68 7.59
#